data_AF-A0A6G0YJ84-F1
#
_entry.id   AF-A0A6G0YJ84-F1
#
_cell.length_a   1.000
_cell.length_b   1.000
_cell.length_c   1.000
_cell.angle_alpha   90.00
_cell.angle_beta   90.00
_cell.angle_gamma   90.00
#
_symmetry.space_group_name_H-M   'P 1'
#
loop_
_entity.id
_entity.type
_entity.pdbx_description
1 polymer ?
#
loop_
_entity_poly.entity_id
_entity_poly.type
_entity_poly.pdbx_seq_one_letter_code
_entity_poly.pdbx_strand_id
1 'polypeptide(L)'
;MRSLDIDYEWTSLIIVADDDSRFAPGGDDAYYRNDPVKYDLNFEVKLKFKGEGNVLWREHNAMSRRNSRNGLRKHSLTHNKTKTERYTAKEEYFNHKILLAGGEREQLPQVKNGFVGRWIPENGLRKLHLKEGEHVYPFSVSLPDNLPSSFEEEYGRVQYTAKVVINVPYDIKKGKEIAFEVISSLNLNDEPSLAEPKILEREKFYCCCCCKSGPMTMIVYVPFTGFVPGQSIPVTIELDNNSNVDVDSIKIKLERVLKFKARFPSSKIKSKPFTIVNACIDGVEKHTSKTRMEQIKIPNSLTIPNLKHCGIITDTYTLNVEACVNDGYINEVISVNIKLGNAPLTIAINAHQFDYSFQTLNQSYFSRKQISENSHPSVGLTEPISVPGYAQLVIQSN
;
A
#
# COMPACT_ATOMS: atom_id res chain seq x y z
N MET A 1 -28.22 31.76 0.63
CA MET A 1 -26.90 31.10 0.53
C MET A 1 -26.59 30.56 1.91
N ARG A 2 -26.73 29.24 2.15
CA ARG A 2 -26.61 28.65 3.49
C ARG A 2 -25.28 27.88 3.60
N SER A 3 -24.41 28.27 4.53
CA SER A 3 -23.35 27.39 5.01
C SER A 3 -23.98 26.29 5.87
N LEU A 4 -23.47 25.07 5.74
CA LEU A 4 -23.47 24.13 6.85
C LEU A 4 -22.05 24.14 7.37
N ASP A 5 -21.82 24.73 8.53
CA ASP A 5 -20.61 24.45 9.28
C ASP A 5 -20.77 23.07 9.95
N ILE A 6 -19.70 22.30 9.94
CA ILE A 6 -19.61 20.98 10.57
C ILE A 6 -18.38 21.06 11.44
N ASP A 7 -18.59 21.07 12.75
CA ASP A 7 -17.51 21.17 13.72
C ASP A 7 -16.61 19.93 13.74
N TYR A 8 -15.41 20.12 14.26
CA TYR A 8 -14.29 19.17 14.16
C TYR A 8 -14.43 17.91 15.03
N GLU A 9 -15.52 17.77 15.80
CA GLU A 9 -15.82 16.57 16.58
C GLU A 9 -16.99 15.79 15.97
N TRP A 10 -16.70 14.56 15.52
CA TRP A 10 -17.57 13.71 14.68
C TRP A 10 -18.80 13.11 15.40
N THR A 11 -19.28 13.74 16.47
CA THR A 11 -20.29 13.19 17.39
C THR A 11 -21.72 13.63 17.08
N SER A 12 -21.90 14.72 16.31
CA SER A 12 -23.21 15.33 16.07
C SER A 12 -23.37 15.96 14.69
N LEU A 13 -24.58 15.88 14.14
CA LEU A 13 -25.00 16.60 12.94
C LEU A 13 -25.95 17.75 13.32
N ILE A 14 -25.65 18.96 12.85
CA ILE A 14 -26.53 20.14 12.99
C ILE A 14 -27.34 20.35 11.70
N ILE A 15 -28.66 20.54 11.84
CA ILE A 15 -29.57 20.92 10.74
C ILE A 15 -30.34 22.19 11.15
N VAL A 16 -30.11 23.30 10.46
CA VAL A 16 -30.89 24.54 10.63
C VAL A 16 -32.09 24.53 9.67
N ALA A 17 -33.29 24.65 10.22
CA ALA A 17 -34.55 24.79 9.50
C ALA A 17 -35.07 26.22 9.64
N ASP A 18 -35.13 26.97 8.54
CA ASP A 18 -35.75 28.31 8.48
C ASP A 18 -37.25 28.20 8.09
N ASP A 19 -38.09 29.15 8.53
CA ASP A 19 -39.55 29.19 8.26
C ASP A 19 -39.95 29.33 6.77
N ASP A 20 -39.02 29.66 5.87
CA ASP A 20 -39.33 30.06 4.49
C ASP A 20 -39.65 28.87 3.56
N SER A 21 -40.82 28.27 3.80
CA SER A 21 -41.51 27.32 2.92
C SER A 21 -42.81 27.91 2.36
N ARG A 22 -42.78 29.20 2.01
CA ARG A 22 -43.86 29.86 1.23
C ARG A 22 -43.84 29.42 -0.24
N PHE A 23 -44.35 28.23 -0.49
CA PHE A 23 -44.80 27.84 -1.83
C PHE A 23 -46.15 28.50 -2.14
N ALA A 24 -46.12 29.72 -2.65
CA ALA A 24 -47.30 30.33 -3.26
C ALA A 24 -47.49 29.75 -4.67
N PRO A 25 -48.62 29.06 -4.98
CA PRO A 25 -48.99 28.79 -6.36
C PRO A 25 -49.41 30.12 -7.01
N GLY A 26 -48.75 30.49 -8.11
CA GLY A 26 -49.23 31.58 -8.95
C GLY A 26 -50.41 31.12 -9.81
N GLY A 27 -51.54 31.82 -9.73
CA GLY A 27 -52.72 31.56 -10.57
C GLY A 27 -54.03 31.46 -9.78
N ASP A 28 -54.59 32.63 -9.48
CA ASP A 28 -55.99 33.03 -9.25
C ASP A 28 -57.06 32.07 -8.68
N ASP A 29 -57.93 32.67 -7.85
CA ASP A 29 -59.25 32.20 -7.39
C ASP A 29 -59.35 30.96 -6.47
N ALA A 30 -59.18 31.18 -5.15
CA ALA A 30 -60.22 30.84 -4.15
C ALA A 30 -59.89 31.32 -2.72
N TYR A 31 -60.80 32.15 -2.17
CA TYR A 31 -61.20 32.31 -0.76
C TYR A 31 -60.21 32.05 0.40
N TYR A 32 -60.04 33.08 1.24
CA TYR A 32 -59.35 33.03 2.53
C TYR A 32 -59.91 31.94 3.49
N ARG A 33 -59.04 31.01 3.90
CA ARG A 33 -58.99 30.52 5.28
C ARG A 33 -57.57 30.71 5.82
N ASN A 34 -57.44 31.53 6.86
CA ASN A 34 -56.18 31.77 7.57
C ASN A 34 -55.84 30.64 8.56
N ASP A 35 -55.92 29.39 8.09
CA ASP A 35 -55.24 28.29 8.75
C ASP A 35 -53.90 28.10 8.03
N PRO A 36 -52.74 28.23 8.71
CA PRO A 36 -51.48 27.86 8.10
C PRO A 36 -51.51 26.34 7.87
N VAL A 37 -51.74 25.94 6.62
CA VAL A 37 -51.61 24.54 6.17
C VAL A 37 -50.13 24.18 6.25
N LYS A 38 -49.68 23.90 7.47
CA LYS A 38 -48.38 23.28 7.71
C LYS A 38 -48.42 21.92 7.04
N TYR A 39 -47.78 21.83 5.89
CA TYR A 39 -47.63 20.58 5.17
C TYR A 39 -46.87 19.61 6.09
N ASP A 40 -47.61 18.64 6.62
CA ASP A 40 -47.13 17.52 7.45
C ASP A 40 -46.27 16.58 6.58
N LEU A 41 -45.11 17.08 6.17
CA LEU A 41 -44.17 16.40 5.31
C LEU A 41 -43.45 15.32 6.14
N ASN A 42 -43.57 14.07 5.69
CA ASN A 42 -42.81 12.94 6.23
C ASN A 42 -41.33 13.05 5.85
N PHE A 43 -40.59 13.91 6.56
CA PHE A 43 -39.14 14.04 6.40
C PHE A 43 -38.43 12.77 6.87
N GLU A 44 -37.37 12.40 6.16
CA GLU A 44 -36.50 11.29 6.53
C GLU A 44 -35.03 11.74 6.47
N VAL A 45 -34.35 11.75 7.61
CA VAL A 45 -32.94 12.12 7.72
C VAL A 45 -32.12 10.83 7.82
N LYS A 46 -31.32 10.57 6.79
CA LYS A 46 -30.44 9.40 6.68
C LYS A 46 -28.98 9.81 6.67
N LEU A 47 -28.18 9.18 7.51
CA LEU A 47 -26.72 9.25 7.47
C LEU A 47 -26.16 7.99 6.82
N LYS A 48 -25.26 8.13 5.86
CA LYS A 48 -24.65 7.02 5.13
C LYS A 48 -23.14 7.06 5.28
N PHE A 49 -22.55 5.99 5.76
CA PHE A 49 -21.10 5.83 5.87
C PHE A 49 -20.63 4.83 4.83
N LYS A 50 -19.57 5.17 4.10
CA LYS A 50 -19.08 4.35 2.98
C LYS A 50 -17.55 4.39 2.90
N GLY A 51 -16.94 3.21 2.87
CA GLY A 51 -15.53 3.04 2.57
C GLY A 51 -15.35 2.33 1.24
N GLU A 52 -14.56 2.90 0.32
CA GLU A 52 -14.33 2.30 -0.99
C GLU A 52 -12.92 2.56 -1.54
N GLY A 53 -12.38 1.52 -2.19
CA GLY A 53 -11.23 1.62 -3.08
C GLY A 53 -11.70 1.81 -4.51
N ASN A 54 -11.08 2.74 -5.24
CA ASN A 54 -11.30 2.91 -6.67
C ASN A 54 -9.95 2.92 -7.40
N VAL A 55 -9.89 2.25 -8.54
CA VAL A 55 -8.75 2.25 -9.48
C VAL A 55 -9.24 2.65 -10.85
N LEU A 56 -8.52 3.56 -11.51
CA LEU A 56 -8.90 4.09 -12.82
C LEU A 56 -7.69 4.58 -13.61
N TRP A 57 -7.58 4.19 -14.88
CA TRP A 57 -6.74 4.88 -15.86
C TRP A 57 -7.31 4.77 -17.28
N ARG A 58 -6.70 5.48 -18.23
CA ARG A 58 -6.99 5.39 -19.66
C ARG A 58 -5.73 5.03 -20.44
N GLU A 59 -5.91 4.33 -21.55
CA GLU A 59 -4.86 3.99 -22.50
C GLU A 59 -5.33 4.33 -23.92
N HIS A 60 -4.39 4.75 -24.78
CA HIS A 60 -4.66 5.17 -26.14
C HIS A 60 -3.94 4.25 -27.12
N ASN A 61 -4.68 3.33 -27.72
CA ASN A 61 -4.15 2.31 -28.63
C ASN A 61 -4.35 2.72 -30.09
N ALA A 62 -3.27 2.83 -30.86
CA ALA A 62 -3.35 3.04 -32.30
C ALA A 62 -3.81 1.74 -33.00
N MET A 63 -4.88 1.79 -33.79
CA MET A 63 -5.40 0.60 -34.46
C MET A 63 -4.59 0.27 -35.72
N SER A 64 -3.64 -0.66 -35.60
CA SER A 64 -3.04 -1.33 -36.76
C SER A 64 -4.02 -2.34 -37.37
N ARG A 65 -4.24 -2.28 -38.69
CA ARG A 65 -5.07 -3.25 -39.40
C ARG A 65 -4.27 -4.54 -39.60
N ARG A 66 -4.77 -5.67 -39.09
CA ARG A 66 -4.38 -6.99 -39.60
C ARG A 66 -4.70 -7.02 -41.10
N ASN A 67 -3.69 -7.29 -41.92
CA ASN A 67 -3.88 -7.50 -43.36
C ASN A 67 -4.74 -8.75 -43.57
N SER A 68 -6.01 -8.55 -43.92
CA SER A 68 -6.80 -9.62 -44.51
C SER A 68 -6.19 -9.96 -45.87
N ARG A 69 -5.75 -11.20 -46.06
CA ARG A 69 -5.33 -11.72 -47.36
C ARG A 69 -6.57 -11.88 -48.24
N ASN A 70 -6.99 -10.80 -48.90
CA ASN A 70 -7.66 -10.83 -50.19
C ASN A 70 -7.48 -9.44 -50.82
N GLY A 71 -6.72 -9.40 -51.91
CA GLY A 71 -6.25 -8.15 -52.49
C GLY A 71 -7.34 -7.44 -53.28
N LEU A 72 -7.63 -6.19 -52.93
CA LEU A 72 -7.98 -5.15 -53.91
C LEU A 72 -7.47 -3.81 -53.36
N ARG A 73 -6.48 -3.21 -54.05
CA ARG A 73 -5.92 -1.91 -53.65
C ARG A 73 -6.99 -0.83 -53.81
N LYS A 74 -7.31 -0.11 -52.73
CA LYS A 74 -7.92 1.22 -52.79
C LYS A 74 -6.99 2.22 -52.11
N HIS A 75 -6.52 3.20 -52.87
CA HIS A 75 -5.89 4.38 -52.31
C HIS A 75 -6.96 5.19 -51.58
N SER A 76 -6.87 5.24 -50.25
CA SER A 76 -7.73 6.06 -49.40
C SER A 76 -6.83 6.70 -48.36
N LEU A 77 -6.88 8.03 -48.25
CA LEU A 77 -6.19 8.81 -47.24
C LEU A 77 -6.71 8.40 -45.85
N THR A 78 -5.99 7.49 -45.20
CA THR A 78 -6.45 6.84 -43.97
C THR A 78 -6.03 7.61 -42.72
N HIS A 79 -7.00 8.24 -42.07
CA HIS A 79 -6.82 8.75 -40.71
C HIS A 79 -6.52 7.59 -39.74
N ASN A 80 -5.40 7.67 -39.01
CA ASN A 80 -5.08 6.76 -37.93
C ASN A 80 -6.12 6.88 -36.81
N LYS A 81 -6.98 5.87 -36.68
CA LYS A 81 -8.06 5.87 -35.68
C LYS A 81 -7.56 5.30 -34.36
N THR A 82 -7.31 6.17 -33.39
CA THR A 82 -6.95 5.81 -32.01
C THR A 82 -8.17 5.31 -31.24
N LYS A 83 -8.03 4.19 -30.52
CA LYS A 83 -9.04 3.67 -29.58
C LYS A 83 -8.60 3.99 -28.15
N THR A 84 -9.43 4.71 -27.42
CA THR A 84 -9.23 4.94 -25.98
C THR A 84 -9.92 3.86 -25.18
N GLU A 85 -9.18 3.14 -24.34
CA GLU A 85 -9.72 2.14 -23.41
C GLU A 85 -9.61 2.67 -21.97
N ARG A 86 -10.68 2.49 -21.18
CA ARG A 86 -10.76 2.94 -19.79
C ARG A 86 -10.74 1.71 -18.90
N TYR A 87 -9.66 1.55 -18.14
CA TYR A 87 -9.48 0.47 -17.19
C TYR A 87 -9.95 0.91 -15.80
N THR A 88 -10.73 0.07 -15.13
CA THR A 88 -11.26 0.36 -13.80
C THR A 88 -11.30 -0.87 -12.89
N ALA A 89 -11.23 -0.64 -11.58
CA ALA A 89 -11.77 -1.53 -10.56
C ALA A 89 -12.36 -0.72 -9.42
N LYS A 90 -13.25 -1.34 -8.66
CA LYS A 90 -13.81 -0.81 -7.44
C LYS A 90 -13.90 -1.92 -6.40
N GLU A 91 -13.70 -1.54 -5.14
CA GLU A 91 -13.85 -2.38 -3.96
C GLU A 91 -14.62 -1.59 -2.89
N GLU A 92 -15.55 -2.22 -2.19
CA GLU A 92 -16.34 -1.60 -1.12
C GLU A 92 -15.98 -2.30 0.19
N TYR A 93 -15.50 -1.53 1.17
CA TYR A 93 -15.08 -2.03 2.47
C TYR A 93 -16.25 -2.05 3.46
N PHE A 94 -17.12 -1.04 3.40
CA PHE A 94 -18.40 -1.00 4.10
C PHE A 94 -19.36 0.02 3.48
N ASN A 95 -20.66 -0.13 3.78
CA ASN A 95 -21.73 0.73 3.29
C ASN A 95 -22.90 0.72 4.29
N HIS A 96 -22.74 1.45 5.39
CA HIS A 96 -23.71 1.54 6.47
C HIS A 96 -24.67 2.71 6.26
N LYS A 97 -25.91 2.55 6.72
CA LYS A 97 -26.97 3.56 6.61
C LYS A 97 -27.74 3.59 7.92
N ILE A 98 -27.78 4.76 8.54
CA ILE A 98 -28.46 5.02 9.80
C ILE A 98 -29.60 5.97 9.53
N LEU A 99 -30.76 5.67 10.11
CA LEU A 99 -31.92 6.53 10.11
C LEU A 99 -31.83 7.42 11.36
N LEU A 100 -31.51 8.70 11.18
CA LEU A 100 -31.38 9.65 12.28
C LEU A 100 -32.75 10.19 12.71
N ALA A 101 -33.67 10.36 11.76
CA ALA A 101 -35.00 10.90 12.03
C ALA A 101 -36.04 10.48 10.97
N GLY A 102 -37.28 10.27 11.43
CA GLY A 102 -38.44 9.90 10.62
C GLY A 102 -38.45 8.43 10.21
N GLY A 103 -39.57 7.95 9.65
CA GLY A 103 -39.60 6.69 8.89
C GLY A 103 -39.83 5.38 9.67
N GLU A 104 -40.12 5.39 10.97
CA GLU A 104 -40.58 4.18 11.66
C GLU A 104 -41.97 3.76 11.15
N ARG A 105 -42.07 2.50 10.68
CA ARG A 105 -43.32 1.74 10.66
C ARG A 105 -43.49 1.11 12.03
N GLU A 106 -44.55 1.48 12.73
CA GLU A 106 -44.97 0.76 13.93
C GLU A 106 -45.36 -0.67 13.53
N GLN A 107 -44.72 -1.70 14.10
CA GLN A 107 -45.17 -3.08 13.89
C GLN A 107 -46.51 -3.23 14.61
N LEU A 108 -47.60 -3.33 13.84
CA LEU A 108 -48.94 -3.55 14.36
C LEU A 108 -48.94 -4.74 15.32
N PRO A 109 -49.40 -4.58 16.58
CA PRO A 109 -49.59 -5.72 17.46
C PRO A 109 -50.61 -6.69 16.83
N GLN A 110 -50.23 -7.96 16.73
CA GLN A 110 -51.09 -9.02 16.21
C GLN A 110 -52.41 -9.06 16.99
N VAL A 111 -53.51 -8.72 16.32
CA VAL A 111 -54.85 -8.69 16.93
C VAL A 111 -55.27 -10.11 17.30
N LYS A 112 -55.25 -10.42 18.59
CA LYS A 112 -55.98 -11.56 19.15
C LYS A 112 -57.32 -11.08 19.69
N ASN A 113 -58.39 -11.74 19.23
CA ASN A 113 -59.72 -11.76 19.83
C ASN A 113 -60.52 -10.44 19.83
N GLY A 114 -60.87 -9.95 18.63
CA GLY A 114 -62.28 -9.66 18.33
C GLY A 114 -63.00 -8.50 19.03
N PHE A 115 -62.32 -7.58 19.71
CA PHE A 115 -62.93 -6.36 20.25
C PHE A 115 -62.66 -5.14 19.37
N VAL A 116 -63.73 -4.47 18.94
CA VAL A 116 -63.68 -3.27 18.09
C VAL A 116 -63.30 -2.05 18.92
N GLY A 117 -62.00 -1.88 19.16
CA GLY A 117 -61.42 -0.65 19.68
C GLY A 117 -61.09 0.32 18.54
N ARG A 118 -61.75 1.49 18.54
CA ARG A 118 -61.40 2.76 17.86
C ARG A 118 -60.61 2.66 16.54
N TRP A 119 -61.20 3.08 15.42
CA TRP A 119 -60.51 3.27 14.13
C TRP A 119 -59.16 4.00 14.29
N ILE A 120 -58.06 3.25 14.17
CA ILE A 120 -56.70 3.78 14.07
C ILE A 120 -56.46 4.03 12.57
N PRO A 121 -56.03 5.23 12.15
CA PRO A 121 -55.78 5.51 10.74
C PRO A 121 -54.65 4.61 10.20
N GLU A 122 -54.84 4.01 9.01
CA GLU A 122 -53.95 3.00 8.41
C GLU A 122 -52.51 3.48 8.11
N ASN A 123 -52.22 4.77 8.32
CA ASN A 123 -50.94 5.39 8.05
C ASN A 123 -50.05 5.41 9.31
N GLY A 124 -49.65 4.23 9.78
CA GLY A 124 -48.73 4.00 10.91
C GLY A 124 -47.26 4.41 10.67
N LEU A 125 -47.04 5.53 9.97
CA LEU A 125 -45.75 6.21 9.87
C LEU A 125 -45.69 7.28 10.96
N ARG A 126 -44.64 7.26 11.79
CA ARG A 126 -44.34 8.38 12.69
C ARG A 126 -44.03 9.64 11.86
N LYS A 127 -45.03 10.52 11.73
CA LYS A 127 -44.92 11.84 11.10
C LYS A 127 -43.89 12.67 11.84
N LEU A 128 -42.75 12.96 11.20
CA LEU A 128 -41.70 13.76 11.81
C LEU A 128 -41.85 15.23 11.43
N HIS A 129 -42.46 16.02 12.31
CA HIS A 129 -42.65 17.46 12.11
C HIS A 129 -41.43 18.22 12.64
N LEU A 130 -40.51 18.58 11.75
CA LEU A 130 -39.40 19.49 12.04
C LEU A 130 -39.95 20.91 12.27
N LYS A 131 -39.77 21.45 13.48
CA LYS A 131 -40.05 22.87 13.77
C LYS A 131 -38.97 23.76 13.15
N GLU A 132 -39.24 25.06 13.01
CA GLU A 132 -38.18 26.03 12.78
C GLU A 132 -37.12 25.95 13.90
N GLY A 133 -35.86 26.23 13.56
CA GLY A 133 -34.72 26.24 14.47
C GLY A 133 -33.69 25.17 14.16
N GLU A 134 -32.80 24.96 15.13
CA GLU A 134 -31.68 24.03 15.02
C GLU A 134 -32.05 22.64 15.55
N HIS A 135 -31.76 21.59 14.77
CA HIS A 135 -31.98 20.20 15.13
C HIS A 135 -30.65 19.46 15.12
N VAL A 136 -30.24 18.99 16.30
CA VAL A 136 -28.99 18.26 16.49
C VAL A 136 -29.26 16.76 16.57
N TYR A 137 -28.64 15.99 15.67
CA TYR A 137 -28.75 14.54 15.61
C TYR A 137 -27.41 13.90 16.00
N PRO A 138 -27.24 13.46 17.25
CA PRO A 138 -26.05 12.73 17.66
C PRO A 138 -26.04 11.34 17.02
N PHE A 139 -24.85 10.84 16.69
CA PHE A 139 -24.67 9.48 16.18
C PHE A 139 -23.33 8.90 16.68
N SER A 140 -23.25 7.58 16.72
CA SER A 140 -22.01 6.86 16.99
C SER A 140 -21.94 5.64 16.07
N VAL A 141 -20.78 5.44 15.45
CA VAL A 141 -20.55 4.36 14.47
C VAL A 141 -19.16 3.77 14.68
N SER A 142 -19.12 2.48 14.98
CA SER A 142 -17.88 1.69 14.94
C SER A 142 -17.53 1.39 13.48
N LEU A 143 -16.30 1.69 13.09
CA LEU A 143 -15.73 1.23 11.82
C LEU A 143 -15.29 -0.24 11.94
N PRO A 144 -15.29 -1.03 10.85
CA PRO A 144 -14.66 -2.35 10.84
C PRO A 144 -13.15 -2.27 11.17
N ASP A 145 -12.58 -3.29 11.81
CA ASP A 145 -11.16 -3.29 12.16
C ASP A 145 -10.23 -3.45 10.94
N ASN A 146 -10.66 -4.25 9.95
CA ASN A 146 -9.86 -4.65 8.79
C ASN A 146 -9.93 -3.65 7.63
N LEU A 147 -9.83 -2.34 7.92
CA LEU A 147 -9.78 -1.31 6.88
C LEU A 147 -8.34 -1.05 6.41
N PRO A 148 -8.12 -0.86 5.09
CA PRO A 148 -6.89 -0.24 4.63
C PRO A 148 -6.82 1.24 5.03
N SER A 149 -5.63 1.83 5.08
CA SER A 149 -5.48 3.28 5.26
C SER A 149 -6.07 4.05 4.07
N SER A 150 -6.60 5.25 4.34
CA SER A 150 -6.84 6.28 3.33
C SER A 150 -5.60 6.49 2.48
N PHE A 151 -5.81 6.64 1.17
CA PHE A 151 -4.72 6.65 0.20
C PHE A 151 -5.17 7.34 -1.08
N GLU A 152 -4.31 8.15 -1.69
CA GLU A 152 -4.58 8.78 -2.97
C GLU A 152 -3.33 8.85 -3.83
N GLU A 153 -3.43 8.30 -5.04
CA GLU A 153 -2.42 8.36 -6.09
C GLU A 153 -3.07 8.40 -7.48
N GLU A 154 -2.27 8.70 -8.49
CA GLU A 154 -2.72 9.01 -9.87
C GLU A 154 -3.71 8.00 -10.48
N TYR A 155 -3.56 6.70 -10.16
CA TYR A 155 -4.38 5.62 -10.73
C TYR A 155 -5.32 4.96 -9.72
N GLY A 156 -5.32 5.38 -8.45
CA GLY A 156 -6.16 4.75 -7.45
C GLY A 156 -6.20 5.44 -6.10
N ARG A 157 -7.32 5.27 -5.41
CA ARG A 157 -7.66 5.95 -4.17
C ARG A 157 -8.44 5.01 -3.24
N VAL A 158 -8.11 5.02 -1.95
CA VAL A 158 -8.94 4.50 -0.86
C VAL A 158 -9.54 5.72 -0.16
N GLN A 159 -10.88 5.81 -0.14
CA GLN A 159 -11.59 6.94 0.45
C GLN A 159 -12.73 6.48 1.35
N TYR A 160 -12.99 7.29 2.38
CA TYR A 160 -14.10 7.09 3.31
C TYR A 160 -14.95 8.35 3.35
N THR A 161 -16.27 8.20 3.19
CA THR A 161 -17.21 9.33 3.20
C THR A 161 -18.38 9.10 4.15
N ALA A 162 -18.80 10.19 4.78
CA ALA A 162 -20.06 10.30 5.52
C ALA A 162 -20.99 11.25 4.75
N LYS A 163 -22.18 10.77 4.40
CA LYS A 163 -23.16 11.49 3.58
C LYS A 163 -24.51 11.56 4.27
N VAL A 164 -24.91 12.77 4.64
CA VAL A 164 -26.28 13.06 5.07
C VAL A 164 -27.17 13.19 3.84
N VAL A 165 -28.35 12.58 3.90
CA VAL A 165 -29.41 12.69 2.90
C VAL A 165 -30.71 12.97 3.62
N ILE A 166 -31.30 14.13 3.32
CA ILE A 166 -32.63 14.54 3.76
C ILE A 166 -33.57 14.25 2.60
N ASN A 167 -34.45 13.26 2.77
CA ASN A 167 -35.56 13.06 1.85
C ASN A 167 -36.73 13.91 2.32
N VAL A 168 -37.15 14.84 1.46
CA VAL A 168 -38.37 15.63 1.61
C VAL A 168 -39.40 15.05 0.63
N PRO A 169 -40.64 14.73 1.04
CA PRO A 169 -41.67 14.32 0.09
C PRO A 169 -41.92 15.42 -0.95
N TYR A 170 -41.99 15.03 -2.23
CA TYR A 170 -42.25 15.91 -3.38
C TYR A 170 -41.21 17.02 -3.65
N ASP A 171 -40.07 17.03 -2.96
CA ASP A 171 -38.96 17.98 -3.15
C ASP A 171 -37.62 17.23 -3.39
N ILE A 172 -36.61 17.95 -3.88
CA ILE A 172 -35.31 17.42 -4.25
C ILE A 172 -34.57 16.94 -3.00
N LYS A 173 -33.95 15.75 -3.10
CA LYS A 173 -33.11 15.19 -2.03
C LYS A 173 -31.94 16.10 -1.73
N LYS A 174 -31.96 16.73 -0.56
CA LYS A 174 -30.88 17.59 -0.05
C LYS A 174 -29.88 16.74 0.72
N GLY A 175 -28.63 17.18 0.81
CA GLY A 175 -27.60 16.43 1.52
C GLY A 175 -26.21 17.03 1.40
N LYS A 176 -25.36 16.71 2.36
CA LYS A 176 -23.93 17.07 2.40
C LYS A 176 -23.10 15.80 2.54
N GLU A 177 -21.96 15.75 1.86
CA GLU A 177 -21.01 14.66 1.92
C GLU A 177 -19.66 15.20 2.36
N ILE A 178 -19.01 14.52 3.30
CA ILE A 178 -17.69 14.84 3.83
C ILE A 178 -16.81 13.60 3.74
N ALA A 179 -15.53 13.80 3.45
CA ALA A 179 -14.53 12.73 3.51
C ALA A 179 -13.86 12.71 4.88
N PHE A 180 -13.40 11.54 5.31
CA PHE A 180 -12.57 11.38 6.51
C PHE A 180 -11.37 10.47 6.26
N GLU A 181 -10.36 10.61 7.12
CA GLU A 181 -9.15 9.82 7.05
C GLU A 181 -9.25 8.58 7.95
N VAL A 182 -8.79 7.43 7.45
CA VAL A 182 -8.59 6.21 8.23
C VAL A 182 -7.09 5.89 8.18
N ILE A 183 -6.46 5.79 9.35
CA ILE A 183 -5.06 5.41 9.47
C ILE A 183 -5.01 4.03 10.11
N SER A 184 -4.81 3.00 9.28
CA SER A 184 -4.61 1.63 9.74
C SER A 184 -3.13 1.42 10.06
N SER A 185 -2.84 0.91 11.26
CA SER A 185 -1.48 0.70 11.75
C SER A 185 -0.87 -0.59 11.17
N LEU A 186 0.42 -0.54 10.84
CA LEU A 186 1.19 -1.70 10.40
C LEU A 186 2.29 -1.99 11.42
N ASN A 187 2.03 -2.93 12.32
CA ASN A 187 2.99 -3.43 13.30
C ASN A 187 3.86 -4.52 12.66
N LEU A 188 5.18 -4.32 12.63
CA LEU A 188 6.11 -5.28 12.04
C LEU A 188 6.25 -6.55 12.89
N ASN A 189 5.96 -6.46 14.19
CA ASN A 189 6.01 -7.60 15.11
C ASN A 189 4.91 -8.64 14.85
N ASP A 190 3.87 -8.29 14.06
CA ASP A 190 2.82 -9.22 13.63
C ASP A 190 3.32 -10.21 12.56
N GLU A 191 4.52 -9.99 11.99
CA GLU A 191 5.14 -10.80 10.93
C GLU A 191 6.56 -11.22 11.36
N PRO A 192 6.74 -12.20 12.28
CA PRO A 192 8.04 -12.52 12.88
C PRO A 192 9.15 -12.92 11.90
N SER A 193 8.80 -13.45 10.73
CA SER A 193 9.72 -13.77 9.63
C SER A 193 10.49 -12.56 9.09
N LEU A 194 10.05 -11.33 9.40
CA LEU A 194 10.80 -10.11 9.09
C LEU A 194 12.09 -9.98 9.89
N ALA A 195 12.22 -10.68 11.03
CA ALA A 195 13.45 -10.71 11.83
C ALA A 195 14.49 -11.73 11.33
N GLU A 196 14.16 -12.52 10.31
CA GLU A 196 15.11 -13.46 9.70
C GLU A 196 16.10 -12.73 8.78
N PRO A 197 17.40 -13.06 8.85
CA PRO A 197 18.37 -12.65 7.84
C PRO A 197 17.98 -13.13 6.44
N LYS A 198 18.25 -12.29 5.43
CA LYS A 198 18.18 -12.66 4.02
C LYS A 198 19.57 -12.57 3.40
N ILE A 199 20.00 -13.69 2.83
CA ILE A 199 21.23 -13.83 2.07
C ILE A 199 20.80 -14.26 0.67
N LEU A 200 21.25 -13.53 -0.36
CA LEU A 200 20.96 -13.80 -1.76
C LEU A 200 22.27 -13.76 -2.55
N GLU A 201 22.46 -14.75 -3.41
CA GLU A 201 23.66 -14.92 -4.24
C GLU A 201 23.28 -15.01 -5.72
N ARG A 202 24.08 -14.39 -6.59
CA ARG A 202 23.98 -14.48 -8.06
C ARG A 202 25.35 -14.54 -8.70
N GLU A 203 25.47 -15.39 -9.71
CA GLU A 203 26.65 -15.47 -10.58
C GLU A 203 26.30 -15.00 -11.99
N LYS A 204 27.23 -14.31 -12.65
CA LYS A 204 27.08 -13.85 -14.03
C LYS A 204 28.34 -14.03 -14.86
N PHE A 205 28.18 -14.63 -16.03
CA PHE A 205 29.26 -14.80 -17.00
C PHE A 205 29.19 -13.71 -18.08
N TYR A 206 30.21 -12.87 -18.17
CA TYR A 206 30.38 -11.87 -19.22
C TYR A 206 31.31 -12.42 -20.31
N CYS A 207 30.75 -13.18 -21.27
CA CYS A 207 31.55 -13.88 -22.27
C CYS A 207 30.88 -13.98 -23.66
N CYS A 208 31.70 -13.98 -24.72
CA CYS A 208 31.33 -14.37 -26.08
C CYS A 208 32.12 -15.63 -26.52
N CYS A 209 31.64 -16.36 -27.53
CA CYS A 209 31.91 -17.79 -27.82
C CYS A 209 33.37 -18.33 -27.83
N CYS A 210 34.42 -17.52 -27.70
CA CYS A 210 35.82 -17.95 -27.79
C CYS A 210 36.67 -17.65 -26.53
N CYS A 211 36.14 -16.95 -25.52
CA CYS A 211 36.92 -16.51 -24.36
C CYS A 211 36.75 -17.43 -23.15
N LYS A 212 37.84 -17.68 -22.41
CA LYS A 212 37.75 -18.22 -21.04
C LYS A 212 37.66 -17.05 -20.06
N SER A 213 36.61 -17.03 -19.25
CA SER A 213 36.36 -16.04 -18.19
C SER A 213 35.67 -16.76 -17.04
N GLY A 214 35.99 -16.40 -15.80
CA GLY A 214 35.17 -16.76 -14.64
C GLY A 214 33.87 -15.94 -14.59
N PRO A 215 32.97 -16.25 -13.65
CA PRO A 215 31.82 -15.41 -13.34
C PRO A 215 32.22 -14.20 -12.49
N MET A 216 31.37 -13.19 -12.48
CA MET A 216 31.22 -12.27 -11.36
C MET A 216 30.17 -12.86 -10.41
N THR A 217 30.52 -13.06 -9.15
CA THR A 217 29.63 -13.57 -8.11
C THR A 217 29.32 -12.44 -7.12
N MET A 218 28.05 -12.14 -6.89
CA MET A 218 27.58 -11.10 -5.97
C MET A 218 26.69 -11.73 -4.90
N ILE A 219 26.98 -11.43 -3.65
CA ILE A 219 26.23 -11.85 -2.46
C ILE A 219 25.72 -10.59 -1.76
N VAL A 220 24.44 -10.57 -1.41
CA VAL A 220 23.80 -9.50 -0.63
C VAL A 220 23.21 -10.09 0.64
N TYR A 221 23.64 -9.56 1.78
CA TYR A 221 23.17 -9.91 3.11
C TYR A 221 22.44 -8.71 3.75
N VAL A 222 21.26 -8.97 4.30
CA VAL A 222 20.50 -8.03 5.14
C VAL A 222 20.06 -8.79 6.40
N PRO A 223 20.38 -8.35 7.62
CA PRO A 223 20.14 -9.12 8.85
C PRO A 223 18.66 -9.26 9.24
N PHE A 224 17.79 -8.38 8.75
CA PHE A 224 16.33 -8.43 8.93
C PHE A 224 15.67 -7.55 7.85
N THR A 225 14.38 -7.76 7.57
CA THR A 225 13.68 -7.11 6.44
C THR A 225 12.54 -6.17 6.83
N GLY A 226 12.24 -6.01 8.13
CA GLY A 226 11.25 -5.06 8.65
C GLY A 226 11.87 -3.77 9.20
N PHE A 227 11.46 -2.61 8.69
CA PHE A 227 11.97 -1.29 9.10
C PHE A 227 10.86 -0.22 9.21
N VAL A 228 11.12 0.86 9.94
CA VAL A 228 10.26 2.06 9.97
C VAL A 228 10.98 3.29 9.36
N PRO A 229 10.24 4.29 8.85
CA PRO A 229 10.83 5.55 8.38
C PRO A 229 11.81 6.16 9.38
N GLY A 230 12.97 6.63 8.89
CA GLY A 230 14.05 7.18 9.71
C GLY A 230 15.12 6.18 10.18
N GLN A 231 14.86 4.87 10.11
CA GLN A 231 15.91 3.86 10.31
C GLN A 231 16.84 3.74 9.10
N SER A 232 18.01 3.11 9.29
CA SER A 232 18.89 2.68 8.20
C SER A 232 18.76 1.17 7.99
N ILE A 233 18.78 0.74 6.73
CA ILE A 233 18.89 -0.66 6.35
C ILE A 233 20.38 -1.02 6.30
N PRO A 234 20.91 -1.87 7.22
CA PRO A 234 22.25 -2.41 7.09
C PRO A 234 22.31 -3.43 5.95
N VAL A 235 23.23 -3.22 5.00
CA VAL A 235 23.42 -4.10 3.84
C VAL A 235 24.89 -4.46 3.74
N THR A 236 25.20 -5.75 3.74
CA THR A 236 26.54 -6.25 3.39
C THR A 236 26.50 -6.76 1.96
N ILE A 237 27.46 -6.32 1.14
CA ILE A 237 27.60 -6.70 -0.26
C ILE A 237 29.00 -7.28 -0.42
N GLU A 238 29.07 -8.54 -0.85
CA GLU A 238 30.31 -9.19 -1.25
C GLU A 238 30.25 -9.37 -2.76
N LEU A 239 31.29 -8.95 -3.48
CA LEU A 239 31.37 -9.13 -4.91
C LEU A 239 32.75 -9.65 -5.27
N ASP A 240 32.79 -10.88 -5.78
CA ASP A 240 33.98 -11.57 -6.27
C ASP A 240 33.96 -11.60 -7.80
N ASN A 241 34.80 -10.76 -8.42
CA ASN A 241 34.79 -10.55 -9.85
C ASN A 241 35.85 -11.42 -10.56
N ASN A 242 35.62 -12.74 -10.67
CA ASN A 242 36.49 -13.62 -11.45
C ASN A 242 36.33 -13.46 -12.98
N SER A 243 35.52 -12.49 -13.43
CA SER A 243 35.32 -12.21 -14.85
C SER A 243 36.42 -11.34 -15.46
N ASN A 244 36.45 -11.24 -16.79
CA ASN A 244 37.36 -10.35 -17.52
C ASN A 244 36.83 -8.90 -17.66
N VAL A 245 35.69 -8.55 -17.03
CA VAL A 245 35.01 -7.25 -17.15
C VAL A 245 35.03 -6.53 -15.81
N ASP A 246 35.37 -5.24 -15.82
CA ASP A 246 35.36 -4.42 -14.61
C ASP A 246 33.92 -4.05 -14.22
N VAL A 247 33.59 -4.14 -12.93
CA VAL A 247 32.34 -3.58 -12.38
C VAL A 247 32.65 -2.14 -12.01
N ASP A 248 32.09 -1.17 -12.74
CA ASP A 248 32.40 0.24 -12.58
C ASP A 248 31.85 0.82 -11.26
N SER A 249 30.64 0.40 -10.89
CA SER A 249 29.96 0.86 -9.68
C SER A 249 28.92 -0.15 -9.19
N ILE A 250 28.61 -0.08 -7.90
CA ILE A 250 27.46 -0.80 -7.33
C ILE A 250 26.42 0.24 -6.92
N LYS A 251 25.20 0.12 -7.45
CA LYS A 251 24.07 1.01 -7.11
C LYS A 251 23.14 0.30 -6.13
N ILE A 252 22.79 0.97 -5.04
CA ILE A 252 21.88 0.45 -4.02
C ILE A 252 20.66 1.35 -3.98
N LYS A 253 19.53 0.82 -4.44
CA LYS A 253 18.27 1.56 -4.56
C LYS A 253 17.22 0.99 -3.63
N LEU A 254 16.63 1.83 -2.77
CA LEU A 254 15.37 1.48 -2.11
C LEU A 254 14.23 2.00 -2.99
N GLU A 255 13.48 1.08 -3.59
CA GLU A 255 12.42 1.40 -4.53
C GLU A 255 11.05 0.97 -3.99
N ARG A 256 10.04 1.79 -4.27
CA ARG A 256 8.63 1.53 -4.00
C ARG A 256 7.91 1.29 -5.32
N VAL A 257 7.08 0.25 -5.39
CA VAL A 257 6.24 -0.03 -6.55
C VAL A 257 4.79 -0.13 -6.11
N LEU A 258 4.00 0.85 -6.51
CA LEU A 258 2.55 0.81 -6.41
C LEU A 258 1.96 0.05 -7.59
N LYS A 259 1.13 -0.96 -7.32
CA LYS A 259 0.46 -1.78 -8.33
C LYS A 259 -1.05 -1.56 -8.25
N PHE A 260 -1.63 -1.05 -9.33
CA PHE A 260 -3.06 -0.76 -9.47
C PHE A 260 -3.70 -1.82 -10.37
N LYS A 261 -4.64 -2.61 -9.83
CA LYS A 261 -5.29 -3.71 -10.53
C LYS A 261 -6.69 -3.30 -11.00
N ALA A 262 -6.84 -3.10 -12.30
CA ALA A 262 -8.15 -3.04 -12.95
C ALA A 262 -8.76 -4.44 -13.10
N ARG A 263 -10.09 -4.51 -13.10
CA ARG A 263 -10.90 -5.72 -13.31
C ARG A 263 -11.80 -5.60 -14.55
N PHE A 264 -12.07 -4.37 -15.02
CA PHE A 264 -12.84 -4.06 -16.23
C PHE A 264 -12.02 -3.14 -17.16
N PRO A 265 -12.14 -3.24 -18.50
CA PRO A 265 -12.86 -4.27 -19.27
C PRO A 265 -12.19 -5.66 -19.21
N SER A 266 -10.95 -5.73 -18.74
CA SER A 266 -10.23 -6.97 -18.46
C SER A 266 -9.31 -6.78 -17.25
N SER A 267 -8.83 -7.90 -16.67
CA SER A 267 -7.84 -7.85 -15.59
C SER A 267 -6.52 -7.33 -16.11
N LYS A 268 -6.09 -6.15 -15.64
CA LYS A 268 -4.81 -5.53 -16.01
C LYS A 268 -4.19 -4.89 -14.77
N ILE A 269 -2.86 -4.91 -14.69
CA ILE A 269 -2.10 -4.25 -13.63
C ILE A 269 -1.31 -3.10 -14.26
N LYS A 270 -1.39 -1.91 -13.66
CA LYS A 270 -0.53 -0.78 -13.95
C LYS A 270 0.38 -0.54 -12.76
N SER A 271 1.69 -0.48 -12.98
CA SER A 271 2.69 -0.24 -11.95
C SER A 271 3.19 1.20 -12.02
N LYS A 272 3.42 1.83 -10.86
CA LYS A 272 4.06 3.14 -10.72
C LYS A 272 5.27 2.98 -9.77
N PRO A 273 6.51 2.96 -10.29
CA PRO A 273 7.72 2.88 -9.48
C PRO A 273 8.14 4.26 -8.96
N PHE A 274 8.80 4.27 -7.80
CA PHE A 274 9.42 5.44 -7.18
C PHE A 274 10.75 5.01 -6.57
N THR A 275 11.82 5.76 -6.80
CA THR A 275 13.09 5.57 -6.10
C THR A 275 13.08 6.44 -4.83
N ILE A 276 13.15 5.81 -3.66
CA ILE A 276 13.17 6.50 -2.35
C ILE A 276 14.60 6.89 -1.99
N VAL A 277 15.54 5.97 -2.20
CA VAL A 277 16.98 6.16 -1.97
C VAL A 277 17.73 5.60 -3.16
N ASN A 278 18.80 6.27 -3.57
CA ASN A 278 19.74 5.80 -4.60
C ASN A 278 21.16 6.13 -4.12
N ALA A 279 21.84 5.15 -3.55
CA ALA A 279 23.25 5.22 -3.20
C ALA A 279 24.10 4.59 -4.31
N CYS A 280 25.32 5.09 -4.49
CA CYS A 280 26.27 4.58 -5.46
C CYS A 280 27.63 4.45 -4.75
N ILE A 281 28.25 3.29 -4.86
CA ILE A 281 29.54 2.97 -4.24
C ILE A 281 30.51 2.46 -5.30
N ASP A 282 31.81 2.60 -5.04
CA ASP A 282 32.87 2.16 -5.96
C ASP A 282 32.77 0.67 -6.26
N GLY A 283 32.86 0.32 -7.54
CA GLY A 283 32.81 -1.07 -8.00
C GLY A 283 34.07 -1.89 -7.70
N VAL A 284 34.30 -2.90 -8.54
CA VAL A 284 35.27 -3.96 -8.33
C VAL A 284 35.94 -4.32 -9.66
N GLU A 285 37.25 -4.10 -9.72
CA GLU A 285 38.07 -4.43 -10.90
C GLU A 285 38.02 -5.94 -11.20
N LYS A 286 38.22 -6.29 -12.47
CA LYS A 286 38.32 -7.70 -12.90
C LYS A 286 39.42 -8.44 -12.14
N HIS A 287 39.15 -9.71 -11.85
CA HIS A 287 39.99 -10.60 -11.05
C HIS A 287 40.29 -10.09 -9.62
N THR A 288 39.39 -9.28 -9.06
CA THR A 288 39.46 -8.82 -7.66
C THR A 288 38.13 -9.06 -6.93
N SER A 289 38.18 -9.07 -5.60
CA SER A 289 37.03 -9.31 -4.73
C SER A 289 36.93 -8.21 -3.67
N LYS A 290 35.71 -7.83 -3.28
CA LYS A 290 35.47 -6.73 -2.34
C LYS A 290 34.22 -6.96 -1.52
N THR A 291 34.33 -6.81 -0.19
CA THR A 291 33.19 -6.76 0.73
C THR A 291 32.98 -5.33 1.23
N ARG A 292 31.73 -4.85 1.22
CA ARG A 292 31.33 -3.55 1.79
C ARG A 292 30.10 -3.70 2.68
N MET A 293 30.05 -2.84 3.71
CA MET A 293 28.90 -2.70 4.61
C MET A 293 28.37 -1.28 4.48
N GLU A 294 27.11 -1.15 4.07
CA GLU A 294 26.45 0.13 3.79
C GLU A 294 25.20 0.30 4.66
N GLN A 295 24.80 1.56 4.89
CA GLN A 295 23.68 1.94 5.75
C GLN A 295 22.68 2.79 4.98
N ILE A 296 21.63 2.17 4.42
CA ILE A 296 20.68 2.84 3.54
C ILE A 296 19.59 3.52 4.37
N LYS A 297 19.76 4.82 4.64
CA LYS A 297 18.85 5.62 5.46
C LYS A 297 17.48 5.83 4.79
N ILE A 298 16.42 5.38 5.44
CA ILE A 298 15.03 5.60 5.01
C ILE A 298 14.61 7.02 5.41
N PRO A 299 14.06 7.86 4.51
CA PRO A 299 13.61 9.21 4.86
C PRO A 299 12.49 9.23 5.90
N ASN A 300 12.60 10.07 6.93
CA ASN A 300 11.57 10.26 7.96
C ASN A 300 10.24 10.80 7.40
N SER A 301 10.28 11.48 6.25
CA SER A 301 9.11 12.04 5.56
C SER A 301 8.29 11.01 4.77
N LEU A 302 8.69 9.74 4.76
CA LEU A 302 8.01 8.69 4.01
C LEU A 302 6.78 8.16 4.77
N THR A 303 5.58 8.54 4.32
CA THR A 303 4.33 7.99 4.83
C THR A 303 4.11 6.55 4.37
N ILE A 304 3.81 5.65 5.30
CA ILE A 304 3.54 4.22 5.04
C ILE A 304 2.03 3.93 5.23
N PRO A 305 1.24 3.83 4.14
CA PRO A 305 -0.17 3.45 4.21
C PRO A 305 -0.31 1.93 4.36
N ASN A 306 -1.08 1.45 5.35
CA ASN A 306 -1.37 0.03 5.48
C ASN A 306 -2.48 -0.37 4.48
N LEU A 307 -2.08 -0.87 3.31
CA LEU A 307 -3.00 -1.35 2.27
C LEU A 307 -3.24 -2.87 2.32
N LYS A 308 -2.94 -3.55 3.43
CA LYS A 308 -3.06 -5.03 3.60
C LYS A 308 -4.45 -5.57 3.22
N HIS A 309 -5.50 -4.78 3.44
CA HIS A 309 -6.90 -5.14 3.17
C HIS A 309 -7.46 -4.52 1.87
N CYS A 310 -6.60 -4.10 0.94
CA CYS A 310 -7.00 -3.59 -0.39
C CYS A 310 -6.64 -4.59 -1.51
N GLY A 311 -7.65 -5.20 -2.12
CA GLY A 311 -7.51 -6.17 -3.22
C GLY A 311 -7.31 -5.57 -4.62
N ILE A 312 -7.16 -4.24 -4.74
CA ILE A 312 -6.97 -3.51 -6.00
C ILE A 312 -5.77 -2.56 -6.03
N ILE A 313 -5.18 -2.21 -4.89
CA ILE A 313 -3.95 -1.40 -4.80
C ILE A 313 -2.99 -2.15 -3.89
N THR A 314 -1.76 -2.38 -4.35
CA THR A 314 -0.71 -3.00 -3.54
C THR A 314 0.50 -2.09 -3.50
N ASP A 315 1.05 -1.88 -2.32
CA ASP A 315 2.28 -1.13 -2.08
C ASP A 315 3.41 -2.11 -1.71
N THR A 316 4.55 -2.01 -2.38
CA THR A 316 5.67 -2.95 -2.24
C THR A 316 6.99 -2.21 -2.25
N TYR A 317 7.92 -2.61 -1.38
CA TYR A 317 9.24 -2.01 -1.25
C TYR A 317 10.32 -3.06 -1.50
N THR A 318 11.34 -2.69 -2.26
CA THR A 318 12.43 -3.59 -2.65
C THR A 318 13.75 -2.83 -2.58
N LEU A 319 14.74 -3.45 -1.93
CA LEU A 319 16.13 -3.03 -1.97
C LEU A 319 16.80 -3.73 -3.16
N ASN A 320 17.19 -2.96 -4.17
CA ASN A 320 17.87 -3.44 -5.37
C ASN A 320 19.36 -3.08 -5.28
N VAL A 321 20.23 -4.10 -5.29
CA VAL A 321 21.68 -3.96 -5.42
C VAL A 321 22.06 -4.34 -6.84
N GLU A 322 22.60 -3.38 -7.58
CA GLU A 322 22.87 -3.46 -9.02
C GLU A 322 24.37 -3.29 -9.29
N ALA A 323 25.04 -4.36 -9.72
CA ALA A 323 26.40 -4.33 -10.23
C ALA A 323 26.38 -3.75 -11.66
N CYS A 324 26.86 -2.52 -11.80
CA CYS A 324 26.90 -1.79 -13.06
C CYS A 324 28.19 -2.10 -13.82
N VAL A 325 28.04 -2.50 -15.08
CA VAL A 325 29.14 -2.79 -16.01
C VAL A 325 28.94 -1.98 -17.30
N ASN A 326 30.04 -1.49 -17.86
CA ASN A 326 30.08 -0.76 -19.13
C ASN A 326 29.99 -1.70 -20.36
N ASP A 327 30.28 -1.15 -21.55
CA ASP A 327 30.45 -1.87 -22.83
C ASP A 327 29.25 -2.71 -23.33
N GLY A 328 28.04 -2.33 -22.91
CA GLY A 328 26.80 -2.93 -23.42
C GLY A 328 26.45 -4.30 -22.82
N TYR A 329 27.20 -4.74 -21.81
CA TYR A 329 26.78 -5.86 -20.97
C TYR A 329 25.54 -5.49 -20.13
N ILE A 330 24.77 -6.50 -19.74
CA ILE A 330 23.59 -6.32 -18.89
C ILE A 330 24.03 -6.36 -17.43
N ASN A 331 23.69 -5.33 -16.65
CA ASN A 331 23.93 -5.27 -15.19
C ASN A 331 23.36 -6.49 -14.47
N GLU A 332 23.95 -6.88 -13.34
CA GLU A 332 23.37 -7.90 -12.45
C GLU A 332 22.64 -7.25 -11.28
N VAL A 333 21.46 -7.77 -10.92
CA VAL A 333 20.61 -7.16 -9.90
C VAL A 333 20.14 -8.21 -8.90
N ILE A 334 20.40 -7.97 -7.62
CA ILE A 334 19.82 -8.71 -6.50
C ILE A 334 18.76 -7.85 -5.82
N SER A 335 17.57 -8.41 -5.67
CA SER A 335 16.39 -7.75 -5.11
C SER A 335 15.98 -8.39 -3.78
N VAL A 336 16.10 -7.64 -2.69
CA VAL A 336 15.60 -8.04 -1.35
C VAL A 336 14.27 -7.34 -1.10
N ASN A 337 13.21 -8.10 -0.78
CA ASN A 337 11.94 -7.50 -0.37
C ASN A 337 12.07 -6.88 1.02
N ILE A 338 11.64 -5.63 1.17
CA ILE A 338 11.65 -4.88 2.43
C ILE A 338 10.21 -4.60 2.85
N LYS A 339 9.93 -4.76 4.14
CA LYS A 339 8.66 -4.37 4.75
C LYS A 339 8.85 -3.07 5.51
N LEU A 340 8.10 -2.04 5.13
CA LEU A 340 8.00 -0.82 5.91
C LEU A 340 6.72 -0.83 6.75
N GLY A 341 6.79 -0.32 7.98
CA GLY A 341 5.67 -0.26 8.92
C GLY A 341 5.65 1.02 9.77
N ASN A 342 4.79 1.04 10.79
CA ASN A 342 4.65 2.17 11.72
C ASN A 342 5.27 1.88 13.09
N ALA A 343 5.24 0.63 13.56
CA ALA A 343 5.90 0.21 14.79
C ALA A 343 7.19 -0.58 14.47
N PRO A 344 8.32 -0.29 15.15
CA PRO A 344 9.59 -0.93 14.86
C PRO A 344 9.57 -2.42 15.19
N LEU A 345 10.33 -3.19 14.42
CA LEU A 345 10.52 -4.61 14.63
C LEU A 345 11.36 -4.84 15.90
N THR A 346 10.87 -5.67 16.82
CA THR A 346 11.58 -6.07 18.04
C THR A 346 12.52 -7.22 17.72
N ILE A 347 13.79 -6.90 17.52
CA ILE A 347 14.84 -7.89 17.31
C ILE A 347 15.28 -8.38 18.70
N ALA A 348 15.23 -9.69 18.93
CA ALA A 348 15.76 -10.28 20.16
C ALA A 348 17.28 -9.99 20.25
N ILE A 349 17.74 -9.40 21.34
CA ILE A 349 19.12 -8.90 21.50
C ILE A 349 20.18 -9.98 21.24
N ASN A 350 19.83 -11.25 21.49
CA ASN A 350 20.70 -12.42 21.28
C ASN A 350 20.85 -12.82 19.79
N ALA A 351 20.08 -12.24 18.85
CA ALA A 351 20.21 -12.53 17.42
C ALA A 351 21.47 -11.89 16.79
N HIS A 352 22.07 -10.90 17.45
CA HIS A 352 23.33 -10.26 17.04
C HIS A 352 24.59 -11.05 17.44
N GLN A 353 24.46 -12.26 18.00
CA GLN A 353 25.58 -13.11 18.41
C GLN A 353 26.06 -14.11 17.34
N PHE A 354 25.56 -14.02 16.10
CA PHE A 354 26.21 -14.72 14.97
C PHE A 354 27.47 -13.96 14.55
N ASP A 355 28.61 -14.63 14.74
CA ASP A 355 29.97 -14.13 14.53
C ASP A 355 30.15 -13.26 13.27
N TYR A 356 30.65 -12.03 13.47
CA TYR A 356 31.23 -11.22 12.41
C TYR A 356 32.66 -11.69 12.04
N SER A 357 32.84 -13.01 11.94
CA SER A 357 34.09 -13.63 11.50
C SER A 357 33.82 -14.70 10.45
N PHE A 358 33.71 -14.28 9.19
CA PHE A 358 33.94 -15.17 8.04
C PHE A 358 35.44 -15.51 7.95
N GLN A 359 35.95 -16.26 8.93
CA GLN A 359 37.22 -16.96 8.81
C GLN A 359 37.00 -18.26 8.04
N THR A 360 37.31 -18.22 6.74
CA THR A 360 37.73 -19.37 5.91
C THR A 360 37.15 -20.75 6.27
N LEU A 361 35.82 -20.90 6.23
CA LEU A 361 35.14 -22.18 6.47
C LEU A 361 34.47 -22.73 5.20
N ASN A 362 35.24 -22.72 4.10
CA ASN A 362 34.90 -23.36 2.82
C ASN A 362 36.16 -24.00 2.18
N GLN A 363 36.77 -24.96 2.88
CA GLN A 363 37.75 -25.92 2.29
C GLN A 363 37.35 -27.40 2.47
N SER A 364 36.20 -27.70 3.09
CA SER A 364 35.81 -29.08 3.45
C SER A 364 34.76 -29.73 2.53
N TYR A 365 34.26 -29.04 1.50
CA TYR A 365 33.23 -29.55 0.58
C TYR A 365 33.69 -29.86 -0.85
N PHE A 366 35.00 -29.91 -1.10
CA PHE A 366 35.54 -30.48 -2.34
C PHE A 366 36.59 -31.57 -2.10
N SER A 367 36.54 -32.58 -2.97
CA SER A 367 37.46 -33.72 -3.10
C SER A 367 37.49 -34.78 -2.00
N ARG A 368 36.77 -35.89 -2.26
CA ARG A 368 37.35 -37.23 -2.07
C ARG A 368 36.89 -38.25 -3.12
N LYS A 369 37.71 -38.42 -4.16
CA LYS A 369 38.01 -39.74 -4.75
C LYS A 369 39.50 -40.00 -4.52
N GLN A 370 39.84 -41.11 -3.87
CA GLN A 370 41.19 -41.70 -3.82
C GLN A 370 41.42 -42.48 -5.14
N ILE A 371 42.56 -43.09 -5.52
CA ILE A 371 43.80 -43.63 -4.89
C ILE A 371 44.95 -43.27 -5.91
N SER A 372 46.26 -43.10 -5.64
CA SER A 372 47.19 -43.98 -4.90
C SER A 372 48.48 -43.36 -4.33
N GLU A 373 48.88 -43.94 -3.20
CA GLU A 373 50.22 -44.31 -2.70
C GLU A 373 51.51 -43.93 -3.47
N ASN A 374 52.49 -43.42 -2.71
CA ASN A 374 53.79 -44.08 -2.48
C ASN A 374 54.48 -43.49 -1.21
N SER A 375 55.63 -44.05 -0.80
CA SER A 375 55.95 -44.30 0.62
C SER A 375 57.23 -43.67 1.20
N HIS A 376 57.18 -43.34 2.52
CA HIS A 376 58.29 -43.21 3.50
C HIS A 376 59.42 -42.16 3.27
N PRO A 377 60.22 -41.80 4.32
CA PRO A 377 59.93 -41.69 5.76
C PRO A 377 60.37 -40.34 6.38
N SER A 378 60.19 -40.22 7.70
CA SER A 378 60.42 -39.05 8.56
C SER A 378 61.88 -38.60 8.78
N VAL A 379 62.07 -37.30 9.01
CA VAL A 379 63.06 -36.76 9.97
C VAL A 379 62.35 -35.70 10.81
N GLY A 380 62.52 -35.74 12.14
CA GLY A 380 61.97 -34.74 13.06
C GLY A 380 63.07 -33.96 13.79
N LEU A 381 62.71 -32.85 14.42
CA LEU A 381 63.51 -32.16 15.44
C LEU A 381 62.60 -31.30 16.33
N THR A 382 62.78 -31.45 17.63
CA THR A 382 62.27 -30.60 18.74
C THR A 382 63.14 -29.32 18.84
N GLU A 383 62.77 -28.17 19.42
CA GLU A 383 62.24 -27.86 20.77
C GLU A 383 61.58 -26.44 20.83
N PRO A 384 61.02 -25.97 21.98
CA PRO A 384 60.14 -24.79 22.07
C PRO A 384 60.74 -23.55 22.82
N ILE A 385 59.86 -22.66 23.34
CA ILE A 385 60.10 -21.46 24.22
C ILE A 385 60.34 -20.16 23.39
N SER A 386 59.63 -19.04 23.56
CA SER A 386 59.48 -18.22 24.78
C SER A 386 58.25 -17.27 24.75
N VAL A 387 57.68 -16.94 25.91
CA VAL A 387 56.65 -15.87 26.07
C VAL A 387 57.01 -14.93 27.22
N PRO A 388 57.02 -13.60 26.98
CA PRO A 388 56.67 -12.58 27.97
C PRO A 388 55.52 -11.68 27.44
N GLY A 389 54.70 -10.99 28.24
CA GLY A 389 54.61 -10.82 29.69
C GLY A 389 53.47 -9.80 29.98
N TYR A 390 52.85 -9.88 31.17
CA TYR A 390 51.62 -9.12 31.51
C TYR A 390 51.80 -7.59 31.63
N ALA A 391 50.70 -6.86 31.42
CA ALA A 391 50.43 -5.56 32.04
C ALA A 391 48.95 -5.46 32.45
N GLN A 392 48.65 -4.93 33.64
CA GLN A 392 47.32 -4.92 34.26
C GLN A 392 46.57 -3.59 34.11
N LEU A 393 45.26 -3.62 34.39
CA LEU A 393 44.39 -2.46 34.50
C LEU A 393 44.86 -1.46 35.58
N VAL A 394 44.57 -0.18 35.36
CA VAL A 394 44.38 0.81 36.42
C VAL A 394 43.01 1.46 36.24
N ILE A 395 42.24 1.52 37.32
CA ILE A 395 40.92 2.15 37.40
C ILE A 395 41.10 3.64 37.73
N GLN A 396 40.27 4.52 37.18
CA GLN A 396 39.95 5.79 37.81
C GLN A 396 38.44 6.00 37.90
N SER A 397 37.98 6.23 39.13
CA SER A 397 36.65 6.71 39.48
C SER A 397 36.80 8.00 40.27
N ASN A 398 36.05 9.03 39.89
CA ASN A 398 35.52 10.10 40.75
C ASN A 398 34.39 10.80 39.98
#